data_AF-A0A7S1EBD5-F1
#
_entry.id   AF-A0A7S1EBD5-F1
#
_cell.length_a   1.000
_cell.length_b   1.000
_cell.length_c   1.000
_cell.angle_alpha   90.00
_cell.angle_beta   90.00
_cell.angle_gamma   90.00
#
_symmetry.space_group_name_H-M   'P 1'
#
loop_
_entity.id
_entity.type
_entity.pdbx_description
1 polymer ?
#
loop_
_entity_poly.entity_id
_entity_poly.type
_entity_poly.pdbx_seq_one_letter_code
_entity_poly.pdbx_strand_id
1 'polypeptide(L)'
;MTMMGEEGSRGAPIMMQSEAVRLVEDLKPIKLEEVGTKQWTKYHQTLERLNMQAQLSVMHQSDEFVVEALIDHEKIDVLIHDLIVTEAWKANIMPKVVEELASTHYVKLYLIAYHESIVVSLLEKAFYTPTAVAAGGELLVELADYCYRKTVKLVSDADREEGDLPPPKTAQEEAAMSEMERLEDQERQISFGSACSAVTLVRFLSDNAKLLPLGVLTRMLSDHDILQTLVPLLDRPPWRRVKGGGAQVFSDGRWADQPAEEARRLTKMDAQVWLALNNLLLAPECRAKYEWNEHRKGGVMRLSKHFNEILVDQLPVLSDLRRFVESLALHAPPAPTEGRGLVIEQLPELWTGLMKSDWNKEAKAFTERIKGTTAEDEMEEMRGLASMYDAIDLEQFMEDPKCVVCGKPAEKRCSRCKLDWYCGRKCQVKAWKKHQPLCDALCDSLKKQEEMGVAPGQAGKGPVG
;
A
#
# COMPACT_ATOMS: atom_id res chain seq x y z
N MET A 1 -23.01 -35.40 24.41
CA MET A 1 -23.68 -35.46 23.10
C MET A 1 -23.57 -34.07 22.49
N THR A 2 -22.53 -33.95 21.68
CA THR A 2 -22.12 -32.91 20.72
C THR A 2 -22.79 -31.52 20.79
N MET A 3 -22.08 -30.56 21.40
CA MET A 3 -22.06 -29.17 20.93
C MET A 3 -20.87 -29.04 19.97
N MET A 4 -21.14 -29.12 18.67
CA MET A 4 -20.21 -28.66 17.63
C MET A 4 -20.70 -27.27 17.23
N GLY A 5 -20.05 -26.25 17.81
CA GLY A 5 -20.15 -24.89 17.30
C GLY A 5 -19.52 -24.83 15.93
N GLU A 6 -20.24 -24.20 15.00
CA GLU A 6 -19.76 -23.85 13.67
C GLU A 6 -18.59 -22.88 13.82
N GLU A 7 -17.36 -23.39 13.78
CA GLU A 7 -16.19 -22.59 13.42
C GLU A 7 -16.33 -22.21 11.94
N GLY A 8 -16.83 -20.99 11.70
CA GLY A 8 -16.65 -20.34 10.42
C GLY A 8 -15.16 -20.35 10.09
N SER A 9 -14.82 -20.87 8.91
CA SER A 9 -13.46 -20.96 8.36
C SER A 9 -12.65 -19.70 8.67
N ARG A 10 -11.84 -19.73 9.74
CA ARG A 10 -10.73 -18.78 9.91
C ARG A 10 -9.85 -18.98 8.66
N GLY A 11 -9.59 -17.91 7.91
CA GLY A 11 -8.81 -17.99 6.66
C GLY A 11 -7.54 -18.78 6.90
N ALA A 12 -7.37 -19.87 6.15
CA ALA A 12 -6.22 -20.74 6.33
C ALA A 12 -4.94 -19.94 6.00
N PRO A 13 -3.89 -20.03 6.83
CA PRO A 13 -2.66 -19.30 6.57
C PRO A 13 -2.06 -19.73 5.22
N ILE A 14 -1.50 -18.77 4.48
CA ILE A 14 -0.81 -18.99 3.20
C ILE A 14 0.46 -19.81 3.41
N MET A 15 1.08 -19.68 4.59
CA MET A 15 2.31 -20.39 4.95
C MET A 15 2.36 -20.72 6.44
N MET A 16 3.17 -21.71 6.79
CA MET A 16 3.45 -22.03 8.20
C MET A 16 4.41 -21.01 8.80
N GLN A 17 4.31 -20.79 10.12
CA GLN A 17 5.19 -19.87 10.86
C GLN A 17 6.68 -20.19 10.64
N SER A 18 7.07 -21.47 10.68
CA SER A 18 8.47 -21.88 10.48
C SER A 18 8.98 -21.60 9.06
N GLU A 19 8.09 -21.65 8.06
CA GLU A 19 8.42 -21.27 6.69
C GLU A 19 8.65 -19.75 6.61
N ALA A 20 7.75 -18.96 7.19
CA ALA A 20 7.86 -17.51 7.20
C ALA A 20 9.15 -17.01 7.87
N VAL A 21 9.47 -17.56 9.04
CA VAL A 21 10.71 -17.23 9.78
C VAL A 21 11.94 -17.47 8.90
N ARG A 22 12.01 -18.63 8.24
CA ARG A 22 13.13 -18.95 7.34
C ARG A 22 13.19 -18.01 6.14
N LEU A 23 12.06 -17.71 5.52
CA LEU A 23 12.00 -16.78 4.38
C LEU A 23 12.46 -15.37 4.79
N VAL A 24 12.10 -14.92 5.99
CA VAL A 24 12.52 -13.64 6.54
C VAL A 24 14.02 -13.62 6.86
N GLU A 25 14.54 -14.68 7.50
CA GLU A 25 15.97 -14.81 7.80
C GLU A 25 16.85 -14.68 6.54
N ASP A 26 16.39 -15.28 5.43
CA ASP A 26 17.08 -15.29 4.15
C ASP A 26 17.03 -13.95 3.38
N LEU A 27 16.24 -12.96 3.82
CA LEU A 27 16.13 -11.65 3.17
C LEU A 27 17.47 -10.89 3.22
N LYS A 28 17.85 -10.27 2.11
CA LYS A 28 19.09 -9.51 1.95
C LYS A 28 18.85 -8.25 1.12
N PRO A 29 19.57 -7.15 1.39
CA PRO A 29 19.47 -5.93 0.59
C PRO A 29 19.75 -6.19 -0.89
N ILE A 30 18.86 -5.70 -1.76
CA ILE A 30 18.99 -5.86 -3.21
C ILE A 30 19.74 -4.70 -3.84
N LYS A 31 20.81 -5.00 -4.59
CA LYS A 31 21.55 -3.96 -5.31
C LYS A 31 20.78 -3.44 -6.52
N LEU A 32 21.09 -2.21 -6.93
CA LEU A 32 20.47 -1.57 -8.08
C LEU A 32 20.53 -2.42 -9.35
N GLU A 33 21.66 -3.09 -9.61
CA GLU A 33 21.87 -3.87 -10.83
C GLU A 33 21.09 -5.20 -10.83
N GLU A 34 20.72 -5.68 -9.64
CA GLU A 34 20.01 -6.94 -9.43
C GLU A 34 18.51 -6.82 -9.71
N VAL A 35 17.97 -5.59 -9.77
CA VAL A 35 16.55 -5.35 -10.05
C VAL A 35 16.13 -5.98 -11.40
N GLY A 36 15.05 -6.76 -11.36
CA GLY A 36 14.49 -7.48 -12.52
C GLY A 36 15.23 -8.75 -12.94
N THR A 37 16.32 -9.13 -12.26
CA THR A 37 16.98 -10.44 -12.49
C THR A 37 16.09 -11.62 -12.04
N LYS A 38 16.48 -12.86 -12.38
CA LYS A 38 15.80 -14.06 -11.87
C LYS A 38 15.85 -14.16 -10.33
N GLN A 39 16.98 -13.77 -9.74
CA GLN A 39 17.13 -13.74 -8.29
C GLN A 39 16.18 -12.71 -7.66
N TRP A 40 16.13 -11.51 -8.23
CA TRP A 40 15.17 -10.48 -7.80
C TRP A 40 13.72 -10.94 -7.97
N THR A 41 13.38 -11.66 -9.04
CA THR A 41 12.02 -12.16 -9.27
C THR A 41 11.60 -13.15 -8.18
N LYS A 42 12.50 -14.05 -7.77
CA LYS A 42 12.27 -14.98 -6.64
C LYS A 42 12.16 -14.23 -5.31
N TYR A 43 12.97 -13.19 -5.12
CA TYR A 43 12.89 -12.32 -3.96
C TYR A 43 11.56 -11.58 -3.87
N HIS A 44 11.13 -10.97 -4.98
CA HIS A 44 9.84 -10.30 -5.11
C HIS A 44 8.68 -11.23 -4.73
N GLN A 45 8.67 -12.47 -5.25
CA GLN A 45 7.68 -13.48 -4.90
C GLN A 45 7.71 -13.81 -3.41
N THR A 46 8.92 -13.91 -2.81
CA THR A 46 9.07 -14.15 -1.38
C THR A 46 8.47 -13.03 -0.54
N LEU A 47 8.82 -11.78 -0.84
CA LEU A 47 8.26 -10.62 -0.13
C LEU A 47 6.76 -10.52 -0.29
N GLU A 48 6.21 -10.79 -1.47
CA GLU A 48 4.77 -10.71 -1.65
C GLU A 48 4.04 -11.83 -0.88
N ARG A 49 4.59 -13.05 -0.83
CA ARG A 49 4.03 -14.12 0.02
C ARG A 49 4.01 -13.73 1.50
N LEU A 50 5.10 -13.11 1.99
CA LEU A 50 5.17 -12.58 3.35
C LEU A 50 4.15 -11.46 3.58
N ASN A 51 4.02 -10.53 2.62
CA ASN A 51 3.08 -9.42 2.66
C ASN A 51 1.62 -9.89 2.77
N MET A 52 1.24 -10.88 1.97
CA MET A 52 -0.10 -11.45 2.00
C MET A 52 -0.38 -12.21 3.29
N GLN A 53 0.59 -12.97 3.80
CA GLN A 53 0.44 -13.63 5.11
C GLN A 53 0.31 -12.61 6.24
N ALA A 54 1.10 -11.53 6.22
CA ALA A 54 0.98 -10.44 7.19
C ALA A 54 -0.40 -9.75 7.07
N GLN A 55 -0.91 -9.54 5.86
CA GLN A 55 -2.24 -8.99 5.63
C GLN A 55 -3.34 -9.89 6.23
N LEU A 56 -3.28 -11.20 6.02
CA LEU A 56 -4.21 -12.15 6.62
C LEU A 56 -4.16 -12.12 8.15
N SER A 57 -2.95 -11.99 8.70
CA SER A 57 -2.76 -11.95 10.15
C SER A 57 -3.47 -10.74 10.77
N VAL A 58 -3.35 -9.57 10.11
CA VAL A 58 -4.08 -8.35 10.48
C VAL A 58 -5.60 -8.52 10.30
N MET A 59 -6.05 -9.05 9.15
CA MET A 59 -7.48 -9.23 8.85
C MET A 59 -8.18 -10.16 9.84
N HIS A 60 -7.49 -11.20 10.30
CA HIS A 60 -8.03 -12.19 11.23
C HIS A 60 -7.67 -11.93 12.69
N GLN A 61 -6.94 -10.85 12.99
CA GLN A 61 -6.43 -10.54 14.33
C GLN A 61 -5.72 -11.75 14.96
N SER A 62 -4.89 -12.43 14.16
CA SER A 62 -4.11 -13.59 14.59
C SER A 62 -2.65 -13.21 14.85
N ASP A 63 -1.84 -14.18 15.29
CA ASP A 63 -0.42 -13.99 15.57
C ASP A 63 0.33 -13.38 14.37
N GLU A 64 1.01 -12.25 14.58
CA GLU A 64 1.71 -11.47 13.55
C GLU A 64 3.14 -11.98 13.32
N PHE A 65 3.31 -13.30 13.17
CA PHE A 65 4.61 -13.95 13.16
C PHE A 65 5.56 -13.49 12.03
N VAL A 66 5.03 -12.94 10.93
CA VAL A 66 5.86 -12.33 9.87
C VAL A 66 6.52 -11.05 10.39
N VAL A 67 5.78 -10.20 11.11
CA VAL A 67 6.30 -8.96 11.69
C VAL A 67 7.28 -9.28 12.82
N GLU A 68 6.96 -10.25 13.68
CA GLU A 68 7.87 -10.72 14.73
C GLU A 68 9.19 -11.20 14.12
N ALA A 69 9.15 -12.04 13.08
CA ALA A 69 10.36 -12.51 12.39
C ALA A 69 11.16 -11.35 11.77
N LEU A 70 10.51 -10.33 11.20
CA LEU A 70 11.19 -9.16 10.62
C LEU A 70 11.96 -8.37 11.68
N ILE A 71 11.44 -8.31 12.91
CA ILE A 71 12.10 -7.66 14.04
C ILE A 71 13.23 -8.55 14.57
N ASP A 72 12.94 -9.82 14.84
CA ASP A 72 13.89 -10.77 15.46
C ASP A 72 15.13 -11.03 14.60
N HIS A 73 14.97 -11.01 13.27
CA HIS A 73 16.07 -11.18 12.32
C HIS A 73 16.64 -9.84 11.79
N GLU A 74 16.27 -8.71 12.39
CA GLU A 74 16.78 -7.38 12.02
C GLU A 74 16.64 -7.10 10.52
N LYS A 75 15.42 -7.21 9.97
CA LYS A 75 15.14 -7.06 8.52
C LYS A 75 14.40 -5.78 8.16
N ILE A 76 14.13 -4.90 9.12
CA ILE A 76 13.47 -3.62 8.87
C ILE A 76 14.34 -2.72 7.98
N ASP A 77 15.65 -2.70 8.22
CA ASP A 77 16.65 -2.02 7.40
C ASP A 77 16.69 -2.55 5.96
N VAL A 78 16.58 -3.86 5.76
CA VAL A 78 16.51 -4.51 4.44
C VAL A 78 15.29 -4.01 3.68
N LEU A 79 14.13 -3.97 4.34
CA LEU A 79 12.90 -3.46 3.70
C LEU A 79 13.01 -1.96 3.36
N ILE A 80 13.58 -1.13 4.24
CA ILE A 80 13.81 0.29 3.92
C ILE A 80 14.78 0.40 2.74
N HIS A 81 15.88 -0.35 2.73
CA HIS A 81 16.83 -0.33 1.64
C HIS A 81 16.18 -0.67 0.29
N ASP A 82 15.40 -1.75 0.25
CA ASP A 82 14.74 -2.21 -0.96
C ASP A 82 13.70 -1.21 -1.46
N LEU A 83 12.97 -0.55 -0.55
CA LEU A 83 12.06 0.52 -0.89
C LEU A 83 12.79 1.66 -1.61
N ILE A 84 13.92 2.09 -1.08
CA ILE A 84 14.70 3.22 -1.61
C ILE A 84 15.34 2.86 -2.95
N VAL A 85 15.88 1.64 -3.10
CA VAL A 85 16.39 1.15 -4.39
C VAL A 85 15.28 1.08 -5.42
N THR A 86 14.09 0.59 -5.05
CA THR A 86 12.94 0.49 -5.94
C THR A 86 12.44 1.87 -6.38
N GLU A 87 12.33 2.83 -5.44
CA GLU A 87 11.97 4.22 -5.76
C GLU A 87 12.96 4.83 -6.74
N ALA A 88 14.27 4.71 -6.47
CA ALA A 88 15.33 5.25 -7.32
C ALA A 88 15.34 4.61 -8.72
N TRP A 89 15.15 3.29 -8.79
CA TRP A 89 15.06 2.56 -10.06
C TRP A 89 13.87 3.03 -10.88
N LYS A 90 12.68 3.14 -10.27
CA LYS A 90 11.48 3.64 -10.95
C LYS A 90 11.65 5.07 -11.46
N ALA A 91 12.25 5.95 -10.65
CA ALA A 91 12.42 7.35 -11.04
C ALA A 91 13.44 7.54 -12.18
N ASN A 92 14.49 6.71 -12.26
CA ASN A 92 15.62 6.97 -13.14
C ASN A 92 15.79 5.97 -14.30
N ILE A 93 15.33 4.73 -14.15
CA ILE A 93 15.50 3.66 -15.14
C ILE A 93 14.20 3.39 -15.89
N MET A 94 13.04 3.31 -15.20
CA MET A 94 11.74 3.05 -15.86
C MET A 94 11.48 3.95 -17.08
N PRO A 95 11.66 5.30 -17.00
CA PRO A 95 11.36 6.18 -18.13
C PRO A 95 12.29 5.98 -19.33
N LYS A 96 13.44 5.32 -19.14
CA LYS A 96 14.45 5.07 -20.18
C LYS A 96 14.23 3.74 -20.91
N VAL A 97 13.50 2.82 -20.30
CA VAL A 97 13.34 1.45 -20.82
C VAL A 97 11.90 1.13 -21.24
N VAL A 98 10.92 1.91 -20.75
CA VAL A 98 9.49 1.62 -20.97
C VAL A 98 9.09 1.64 -22.44
N GLU A 99 9.54 2.64 -23.22
CA GLU A 99 9.18 2.75 -24.64
C GLU A 99 9.66 1.53 -25.45
N GLU A 100 10.82 0.99 -25.10
CA GLU A 100 11.44 -0.12 -25.80
C GLU A 100 10.94 -1.50 -25.35
N LEU A 101 10.55 -1.64 -24.07
CA LEU A 101 10.26 -2.94 -23.46
C LEU A 101 8.78 -3.15 -23.09
N ALA A 102 7.93 -2.12 -23.09
CA ALA A 102 6.54 -2.26 -22.64
C ALA A 102 5.73 -3.26 -23.49
N SER A 103 5.97 -3.35 -24.79
CA SER A 103 5.22 -4.26 -25.67
C SER A 103 5.63 -5.73 -25.54
N THR A 104 6.88 -6.02 -25.19
CA THR A 104 7.42 -7.39 -25.14
C THR A 104 7.62 -7.91 -23.72
N HIS A 105 7.91 -7.03 -22.75
CA HIS A 105 8.23 -7.40 -21.37
C HIS A 105 7.40 -6.61 -20.33
N TYR A 106 6.16 -6.28 -20.68
CA TYR A 106 5.18 -5.60 -19.82
C TYR A 106 5.14 -6.16 -18.38
N VAL A 107 5.01 -7.48 -18.24
CA VAL A 107 4.86 -8.15 -16.94
C VAL A 107 6.05 -7.85 -16.04
N LYS A 108 7.27 -7.90 -16.58
CA LYS A 108 8.49 -7.63 -15.80
C LYS A 108 8.51 -6.19 -15.29
N LEU A 109 8.18 -5.22 -16.14
CA LEU A 109 8.13 -3.81 -15.75
C LEU A 109 7.04 -3.55 -14.71
N TYR A 110 5.87 -4.17 -14.88
CA TYR A 110 4.77 -4.09 -13.91
C TYR A 110 5.19 -4.62 -12.53
N LEU A 111 5.84 -5.78 -12.46
CA LEU A 111 6.30 -6.36 -11.19
C LEU A 111 7.31 -5.44 -10.49
N ILE A 112 8.24 -4.83 -11.24
CA ILE A 112 9.21 -3.88 -10.68
C ILE A 112 8.47 -2.65 -10.12
N ALA A 113 7.49 -2.13 -10.86
CA ALA A 113 6.67 -1.02 -10.38
C ALA A 113 5.90 -1.41 -9.10
N TYR A 114 5.27 -2.59 -9.09
CA TYR A 114 4.41 -3.09 -8.01
C TYR A 114 5.19 -3.45 -6.75
N HIS A 115 6.47 -3.81 -6.88
CA HIS A 115 7.33 -4.15 -5.75
C HIS A 115 7.37 -3.05 -4.67
N GLU A 116 7.29 -1.77 -5.07
CA GLU A 116 7.19 -0.65 -4.15
C GLU A 116 5.98 -0.80 -3.20
N SER A 117 4.80 -1.14 -3.73
CA SER A 117 3.59 -1.35 -2.92
C SER A 117 3.78 -2.47 -1.89
N ILE A 118 4.44 -3.55 -2.28
CA ILE A 118 4.67 -4.73 -1.42
C ILE A 118 5.53 -4.34 -0.23
N VAL A 119 6.67 -3.69 -0.50
CA VAL A 119 7.63 -3.31 0.53
C VAL A 119 7.03 -2.27 1.47
N VAL A 120 6.36 -1.24 0.94
CA VAL A 120 5.70 -0.23 1.78
C VAL A 120 4.58 -0.85 2.62
N SER A 121 3.81 -1.79 2.06
CA SER A 121 2.71 -2.43 2.78
C SER A 121 3.22 -3.36 3.90
N LEU A 122 4.36 -4.01 3.72
CA LEU A 122 5.03 -4.75 4.79
C LEU A 122 5.55 -3.82 5.89
N LEU A 123 6.19 -2.71 5.52
CA LEU A 123 6.65 -1.70 6.48
C LEU A 123 5.47 -1.10 7.26
N GLU A 124 4.34 -0.82 6.60
CA GLU A 124 3.13 -0.30 7.25
C GLU A 124 2.60 -1.27 8.32
N LYS A 125 2.58 -2.58 8.02
CA LYS A 125 2.18 -3.60 9.00
C LYS A 125 3.18 -3.70 10.15
N ALA A 126 4.48 -3.72 9.85
CA ALA A 126 5.51 -3.80 10.88
C ALA A 126 5.46 -2.59 11.82
N PHE A 127 5.35 -1.39 11.27
CA PHE A 127 5.44 -0.10 11.99
C PHE A 127 4.21 0.22 12.82
N TYR A 128 3.17 -0.62 12.74
CA TYR A 128 2.10 -0.62 13.73
C TYR A 128 2.65 -0.83 15.16
N THR A 129 3.78 -1.54 15.29
CA THR A 129 4.46 -1.78 16.57
C THR A 129 5.63 -0.80 16.80
N PRO A 130 5.77 -0.23 18.02
CA PRO A 130 6.89 0.65 18.36
C PRO A 130 8.28 -0.02 18.23
N THR A 131 8.35 -1.33 18.46
CA THR A 131 9.58 -2.12 18.37
C THR A 131 10.12 -2.18 16.93
N ALA A 132 9.24 -2.37 15.94
CA ALA A 132 9.66 -2.32 14.54
C ALA A 132 10.12 -0.93 14.12
N VAL A 133 9.46 0.14 14.61
CA VAL A 133 9.90 1.51 14.32
C VAL A 133 11.30 1.74 14.89
N ALA A 134 11.55 1.36 16.15
CA ALA A 134 12.87 1.48 16.76
C ALA A 134 13.95 0.66 16.00
N ALA A 135 13.59 -0.53 15.50
CA ALA A 135 14.50 -1.39 14.74
C ALA A 135 14.95 -0.77 13.40
N GLY A 136 14.25 0.23 12.85
CA GLY A 136 14.67 0.94 11.65
C GLY A 136 15.92 1.81 11.82
N GLY A 137 16.25 2.19 13.07
CA GLY A 137 17.48 2.91 13.41
C GLY A 137 17.78 4.12 12.52
N GLU A 138 19.02 4.22 12.07
CA GLU A 138 19.51 5.34 11.24
C GLU A 138 18.83 5.40 9.86
N LEU A 139 18.40 4.28 9.28
CA LEU A 139 17.74 4.26 7.97
C LEU A 139 16.34 4.87 7.97
N LEU A 140 15.77 5.18 9.15
CA LEU A 140 14.53 5.94 9.24
C LEU A 140 14.64 7.34 8.62
N VAL A 141 15.84 7.90 8.46
CA VAL A 141 16.03 9.16 7.71
C VAL A 141 15.71 8.98 6.23
N GLU A 142 16.13 7.87 5.63
CA GLU A 142 15.78 7.53 4.25
C GLU A 142 14.27 7.37 4.08
N LEU A 143 13.64 6.70 5.06
CA LEU A 143 12.20 6.51 5.06
C LEU A 143 11.44 7.83 5.24
N ALA A 144 11.92 8.73 6.09
CA ALA A 144 11.34 10.07 6.26
C ALA A 144 11.41 10.87 4.95
N ASP A 145 12.54 10.80 4.23
CA ASP A 145 12.73 11.43 2.93
C ASP A 145 11.79 10.83 1.86
N TYR A 146 11.67 9.52 1.81
CA TYR A 146 10.69 8.81 0.96
C TYR A 146 9.27 9.29 1.26
N CYS A 147 8.87 9.27 2.54
CA CYS A 147 7.54 9.66 2.96
C CYS A 147 7.21 11.11 2.62
N TYR A 148 8.17 12.01 2.78
CA TYR A 148 8.02 13.41 2.39
C TYR A 148 7.79 13.55 0.87
N ARG A 149 8.65 12.96 0.03
CA ARG A 149 8.50 13.00 -1.44
C ARG A 149 7.12 12.50 -1.88
N LYS A 150 6.65 11.39 -1.29
CA LYS A 150 5.32 10.84 -1.58
C LYS A 150 4.18 11.75 -1.13
N THR A 151 4.30 12.37 0.04
CA THR A 151 3.30 13.29 0.56
C THR A 151 3.23 14.57 -0.28
N VAL A 152 4.37 15.13 -0.69
CA VAL A 152 4.44 16.26 -1.64
C VAL A 152 3.78 15.90 -2.97
N LYS A 153 4.00 14.68 -3.48
CA LYS A 153 3.31 14.20 -4.69
C LYS A 153 1.80 14.17 -4.51
N LEU A 154 1.29 13.68 -3.38
CA LEU A 154 -0.15 13.70 -3.09
C LEU A 154 -0.74 15.10 -3.04
N VAL A 155 -0.04 16.05 -2.41
CA VAL A 155 -0.47 17.46 -2.39
C VAL A 155 -0.49 18.03 -3.80
N SER A 156 0.56 17.75 -4.58
CA SER A 156 0.66 18.21 -5.97
C SER A 156 -0.45 17.65 -6.84
N ASP A 157 -0.80 16.37 -6.66
CA ASP A 157 -1.90 15.72 -7.38
C ASP A 157 -3.28 16.25 -6.93
N ALA A 158 -3.43 16.62 -5.65
CA ALA A 158 -4.65 17.22 -5.11
C ALA A 158 -4.89 18.66 -5.57
N ASP A 159 -3.83 19.40 -5.89
CA ASP A 159 -3.91 20.80 -6.32
C ASP A 159 -4.20 20.98 -7.81
N ARG A 160 -4.16 19.89 -8.59
CA ARG A 160 -4.60 19.89 -10.01
C ARG A 160 -6.09 20.21 -10.05
N GLU A 161 -6.51 21.06 -10.99
CA GLU A 161 -7.94 21.37 -11.13
C GLU A 161 -8.72 20.09 -11.50
N GLU A 162 -10.01 20.02 -11.15
CA GLU A 162 -10.87 18.86 -11.50
C GLU A 162 -10.87 18.55 -13.01
N GLY A 163 -10.54 19.52 -13.87
CA GLY A 163 -10.37 19.34 -15.31
C GLY A 163 -9.00 18.81 -15.76
N ASP A 164 -7.99 18.83 -14.88
CA ASP A 164 -6.61 18.39 -15.18
C ASP A 164 -6.34 16.93 -14.80
N LEU A 165 -7.22 16.32 -14.00
CA LEU A 165 -7.16 14.91 -13.67
C LEU A 165 -7.82 14.10 -14.80
N PRO A 166 -7.18 13.04 -15.32
CA PRO A 166 -7.79 12.20 -16.34
C PRO A 166 -9.12 11.66 -15.82
N PRO A 167 -10.23 11.78 -16.57
CA PRO A 167 -11.49 11.21 -16.14
C PRO A 167 -11.32 9.70 -15.95
N PRO A 168 -12.11 9.08 -15.06
CA PRO A 168 -12.07 7.64 -14.90
C PRO A 168 -12.36 6.97 -16.25
N LYS A 169 -11.40 6.19 -16.73
CA LYS A 169 -11.52 5.48 -18.01
C LYS A 169 -12.72 4.54 -17.97
N THR A 170 -13.42 4.46 -19.10
CA THR A 170 -14.44 3.46 -19.39
C THR A 170 -13.79 2.13 -19.70
N ALA A 171 -14.53 1.02 -19.56
CA ALA A 171 -14.02 -0.31 -19.90
C ALA A 171 -13.55 -0.42 -21.37
N GLN A 172 -14.14 0.38 -22.28
CA GLN A 172 -13.72 0.43 -23.69
C GLN A 172 -12.39 1.15 -23.87
N GLU A 173 -12.19 2.28 -23.16
CA GLU A 173 -10.91 3.00 -23.17
C GLU A 173 -9.79 2.16 -22.55
N GLU A 174 -10.07 1.45 -21.46
CA GLU A 174 -9.10 0.56 -20.80
C GLU A 174 -8.68 -0.62 -21.69
N ALA A 175 -9.62 -1.16 -22.47
CA ALA A 175 -9.35 -2.23 -23.43
C ALA A 175 -8.56 -1.76 -24.66
N ALA A 176 -8.69 -0.48 -25.03
CA ALA A 176 -8.01 0.12 -26.18
C ALA A 176 -6.59 0.65 -25.86
N MET A 177 -6.18 0.69 -24.59
CA MET A 177 -4.85 1.17 -24.20
C MET A 177 -3.74 0.29 -24.75
N SER A 178 -2.68 0.92 -25.23
CA SER A 178 -1.40 0.25 -25.44
C SER A 178 -0.81 -0.28 -24.13
N GLU A 179 0.10 -1.23 -24.23
CA GLU A 179 0.82 -1.82 -23.09
C GLU A 179 1.59 -0.76 -22.31
N MET A 180 2.18 0.23 -23.01
CA MET A 180 2.85 1.37 -22.40
C MET A 180 1.87 2.24 -21.60
N GLU A 181 0.77 2.68 -22.21
CA GLU A 181 -0.24 3.50 -21.52
C GLU A 181 -0.85 2.76 -20.32
N ARG A 182 -1.03 1.44 -20.43
CA ARG A 182 -1.52 0.61 -19.32
C ARG A 182 -0.51 0.52 -18.19
N LEU A 183 0.77 0.36 -18.49
CA LEU A 183 1.84 0.31 -17.49
C LEU A 183 1.98 1.65 -16.77
N GLU A 184 1.96 2.77 -17.50
CA GLU A 184 1.98 4.11 -16.91
C GLU A 184 0.75 4.34 -16.02
N ASP A 185 -0.42 3.86 -16.41
CA ASP A 185 -1.63 3.97 -15.60
C ASP A 185 -1.52 3.19 -14.29
N GLN A 186 -1.04 1.96 -14.36
CA GLN A 186 -0.78 1.14 -13.18
C GLN A 186 0.30 1.74 -12.29
N GLU A 187 1.37 2.29 -12.87
CA GLU A 187 2.41 2.98 -12.10
C GLU A 187 1.83 4.18 -11.35
N ARG A 188 0.93 4.96 -11.99
CA ARG A 188 0.22 6.05 -11.31
C ARG A 188 -0.62 5.53 -10.13
N GLN A 189 -1.37 4.44 -10.32
CA GLN A 189 -2.18 3.83 -9.26
C GLN A 189 -1.31 3.29 -8.11
N ILE A 190 -0.23 2.58 -8.42
CA ILE A 190 0.77 2.08 -7.48
C ILE A 190 1.39 3.23 -6.70
N SER A 191 1.80 4.30 -7.40
CA SER A 191 2.40 5.46 -6.77
C SER A 191 1.42 6.17 -5.85
N PHE A 192 0.14 6.21 -6.20
CA PHE A 192 -0.91 6.78 -5.36
C PHE A 192 -1.11 5.97 -4.08
N GLY A 193 -1.27 4.64 -4.19
CA GLY A 193 -1.41 3.75 -3.03
C GLY A 193 -0.17 3.77 -2.12
N SER A 194 1.02 3.77 -2.71
CA SER A 194 2.29 3.90 -1.97
C SER A 194 2.39 5.23 -1.24
N ALA A 195 1.85 6.31 -1.82
CA ALA A 195 1.83 7.61 -1.17
C ALA A 195 0.80 7.71 -0.05
N CYS A 196 -0.37 7.09 -0.18
CA CYS A 196 -1.31 6.95 0.94
C CYS A 196 -0.65 6.19 2.10
N SER A 197 0.01 5.07 1.79
CA SER A 197 0.72 4.27 2.80
C SER A 197 1.87 5.06 3.45
N ALA A 198 2.56 5.92 2.68
CA ALA A 198 3.56 6.83 3.21
C ALA A 198 3.00 7.83 4.24
N VAL A 199 1.76 8.31 4.08
CA VAL A 199 1.09 9.13 5.09
C VAL A 199 0.84 8.33 6.37
N THR A 200 0.46 7.05 6.27
CA THR A 200 0.37 6.16 7.44
C THR A 200 1.75 6.00 8.12
N LEU A 201 2.82 5.83 7.36
CA LEU A 201 4.18 5.75 7.89
C LEU A 201 4.60 7.05 8.60
N VAL A 202 4.26 8.23 8.06
CA VAL A 202 4.47 9.53 8.77
C VAL A 202 3.74 9.54 10.11
N ARG A 203 2.49 9.03 10.14
CA ARG A 203 1.73 8.88 11.39
C ARG A 203 2.47 7.95 12.36
N PHE A 204 2.97 6.79 11.92
CA PHE A 204 3.69 5.86 12.81
C PHE A 204 5.02 6.43 13.32
N LEU A 205 5.80 7.11 12.47
CA LEU A 205 7.02 7.80 12.89
C LEU A 205 6.70 8.87 13.94
N SER A 206 5.70 9.72 13.68
CA SER A 206 5.32 10.78 14.63
C SER A 206 4.74 10.24 15.95
N ASP A 207 4.03 9.12 15.93
CA ASP A 207 3.51 8.44 17.14
C ASP A 207 4.66 7.91 18.03
N ASN A 208 5.77 7.55 17.40
CA ASN A 208 6.95 7.00 18.03
C ASN A 208 8.09 8.00 18.14
N ALA A 209 7.82 9.31 18.14
CA ALA A 209 8.82 10.37 18.18
C ALA A 209 9.91 10.18 19.26
N LYS A 210 9.55 9.61 20.41
CA LYS A 210 10.46 9.27 21.53
C LYS A 210 11.52 8.22 21.20
N LEU A 211 11.22 7.34 20.26
CA LEU A 211 12.08 6.23 19.86
C LEU A 211 12.93 6.57 18.63
N LEU A 212 12.63 7.68 17.96
CA LEU A 212 13.35 8.08 16.74
C LEU A 212 14.74 8.64 17.08
N PRO A 213 15.76 8.33 16.25
CA PRO A 213 17.00 9.09 16.27
C PRO A 213 16.75 10.59 16.07
N LEU A 214 17.56 11.43 16.72
CA LEU A 214 17.42 12.89 16.65
C LEU A 214 17.49 13.44 15.21
N GLY A 215 18.26 12.78 14.33
CA GLY A 215 18.34 13.11 12.92
C GLY A 215 17.00 13.02 12.20
N VAL A 216 16.18 12.01 12.51
CA VAL A 216 14.87 11.78 11.87
C VAL A 216 13.87 12.88 12.21
N LEU A 217 13.75 13.25 13.49
CA LEU A 217 12.86 14.35 13.89
C LEU A 217 13.30 15.68 13.30
N THR A 218 14.61 15.92 13.21
CA THR A 218 15.17 17.09 12.49
C THR A 218 14.71 17.10 11.05
N ARG A 219 14.88 15.97 10.37
CA ARG A 219 14.55 15.82 8.97
C ARG A 219 13.06 16.08 8.71
N MET A 220 12.19 15.50 9.52
CA MET A 220 10.74 15.64 9.38
C MET A 220 10.23 17.07 9.68
N LEU A 221 10.69 17.70 10.76
CA LEU A 221 10.12 18.95 11.26
C LEU A 221 10.84 20.21 10.75
N SER A 222 12.14 20.12 10.53
CA SER A 222 12.99 21.26 10.18
C SER A 222 13.26 21.32 8.68
N ASP A 223 13.76 20.22 8.10
CA ASP A 223 14.21 20.20 6.69
C ASP A 223 13.02 20.10 5.72
N HIS A 224 12.13 19.14 5.97
CA HIS A 224 10.96 18.88 5.11
C HIS A 224 9.72 19.66 5.50
N ASP A 225 9.63 20.06 6.76
CA ASP A 225 8.44 20.68 7.36
C ASP A 225 7.16 19.89 7.03
N ILE A 226 7.20 18.56 7.28
CA ILE A 226 6.14 17.61 6.90
C ILE A 226 4.75 18.03 7.41
N LEU A 227 4.73 18.79 8.52
CA LEU A 227 3.53 19.36 9.10
C LEU A 227 2.81 20.27 8.11
N GLN A 228 3.53 21.18 7.45
CA GLN A 228 2.98 22.09 6.45
C GLN A 228 2.56 21.35 5.17
N THR A 229 3.17 20.20 4.87
CA THR A 229 2.76 19.33 3.75
C THR A 229 1.48 18.55 4.05
N LEU A 230 1.23 18.17 5.31
CA LEU A 230 0.03 17.43 5.69
C LEU A 230 -1.25 18.29 5.70
N VAL A 231 -1.16 19.57 6.07
CA VAL A 231 -2.35 20.46 6.18
C VAL A 231 -3.14 20.56 4.85
N PRO A 232 -2.52 20.80 3.67
CA PRO A 232 -3.23 20.81 2.38
C PRO A 232 -4.04 19.56 2.08
N LEU A 233 -3.62 18.38 2.55
CA LEU A 233 -4.36 17.15 2.29
C LEU A 233 -5.73 17.12 2.96
N LEU A 234 -5.95 17.90 4.03
CA LEU A 234 -7.27 18.06 4.64
C LEU A 234 -8.13 19.09 3.90
N ASP A 235 -7.52 20.04 3.20
CA ASP A 235 -8.23 21.02 2.38
C ASP A 235 -8.75 20.40 1.09
N ARG A 236 -7.94 19.54 0.47
CA ARG A 236 -8.27 18.82 -0.76
C ARG A 236 -7.83 17.35 -0.62
N PRO A 237 -8.68 16.47 -0.06
CA PRO A 237 -8.30 15.08 0.17
C PRO A 237 -8.21 14.29 -1.14
N PRO A 238 -7.01 13.85 -1.58
CA PRO A 238 -6.85 13.20 -2.88
C PRO A 238 -7.40 11.76 -2.92
N TRP A 239 -7.74 11.18 -1.76
CA TRP A 239 -8.42 9.88 -1.62
C TRP A 239 -9.95 9.99 -1.72
N ARG A 240 -10.49 11.12 -2.17
CA ARG A 240 -11.92 11.30 -2.47
C ARG A 240 -12.06 11.73 -3.92
N ARG A 241 -13.01 11.13 -4.65
CA ARG A 241 -13.32 11.53 -6.03
C ARG A 241 -14.78 11.30 -6.37
N VAL A 242 -15.25 11.89 -7.46
CA VAL A 242 -16.58 11.61 -8.03
C VAL A 242 -16.41 10.82 -9.33
N LYS A 243 -17.06 9.65 -9.43
CA LYS A 243 -17.06 8.81 -10.64
C LYS A 243 -18.51 8.46 -10.99
N GLY A 244 -18.93 8.77 -12.22
CA GLY A 244 -20.28 8.42 -12.71
C GLY A 244 -21.44 9.03 -11.91
N GLY A 245 -21.23 10.18 -11.26
CA GLY A 245 -22.22 10.82 -10.39
C GLY A 245 -22.28 10.26 -8.95
N GLY A 246 -21.45 9.27 -8.61
CA GLY A 246 -21.29 8.73 -7.26
C GLY A 246 -19.96 9.16 -6.62
N ALA A 247 -19.96 9.34 -5.30
CA ALA A 247 -18.75 9.59 -4.52
C ALA A 247 -17.97 8.28 -4.31
N GLN A 248 -16.66 8.33 -4.50
CA GLN A 248 -15.74 7.23 -4.23
C GLN A 248 -14.67 7.67 -3.24
N VAL A 249 -14.25 6.74 -2.39
CA VAL A 249 -13.17 6.91 -1.43
C VAL A 249 -12.14 5.82 -1.65
N PHE A 250 -10.87 6.17 -1.54
CA PHE A 250 -9.78 5.21 -1.53
C PHE A 250 -9.56 4.64 -0.12
N SER A 251 -9.60 3.32 0.01
CA SER A 251 -9.34 2.59 1.26
C SER A 251 -8.77 1.21 0.92
N ASP A 252 -7.82 0.75 1.74
CA ASP A 252 -7.27 -0.61 1.66
C ASP A 252 -6.77 -0.97 0.25
N GLY A 253 -6.03 -0.04 -0.38
CA GLY A 253 -5.44 -0.23 -1.71
C GLY A 253 -6.40 -0.11 -2.88
N ARG A 254 -7.69 0.18 -2.66
CA ARG A 254 -8.68 0.27 -3.75
C ARG A 254 -9.65 1.45 -3.60
N TRP A 255 -10.22 1.85 -4.72
CA TRP A 255 -11.33 2.78 -4.76
C TRP A 255 -12.64 2.04 -4.53
N ALA A 256 -13.47 2.54 -3.61
CA ALA A 256 -14.79 2.00 -3.30
C ALA A 256 -15.85 3.10 -3.34
N ASP A 257 -17.08 2.75 -3.73
CA ASP A 257 -18.21 3.67 -3.70
C ASP A 257 -18.58 4.00 -2.25
N GLN A 258 -18.78 5.28 -1.96
CA GLN A 258 -19.21 5.77 -0.66
C GLN A 258 -20.73 6.02 -0.67
N PRO A 259 -21.53 5.28 0.13
CA PRO A 259 -22.95 5.57 0.29
C PRO A 259 -23.19 6.98 0.81
N ALA A 260 -24.27 7.62 0.38
CA ALA A 260 -24.61 8.99 0.81
C ALA A 260 -24.77 9.13 2.34
N GLU A 261 -25.20 8.06 3.03
CA GLU A 261 -25.33 7.99 4.49
C GLU A 261 -23.96 8.08 5.20
N GLU A 262 -22.90 7.63 4.55
CA GLU A 262 -21.53 7.64 5.07
C GLU A 262 -20.73 8.87 4.62
N ALA A 263 -21.34 9.83 3.91
CA ALA A 263 -20.64 11.00 3.40
C ALA A 263 -19.94 11.84 4.48
N ARG A 264 -20.49 11.84 5.72
CA ARG A 264 -19.92 12.53 6.89
C ARG A 264 -18.97 11.67 7.72
N ARG A 265 -18.83 10.39 7.37
CA ARG A 265 -17.91 9.48 8.04
C ARG A 265 -16.48 9.86 7.67
N LEU A 266 -15.64 9.95 8.69
CA LEU A 266 -14.22 10.18 8.51
C LEU A 266 -13.60 8.97 7.80
N THR A 267 -12.82 9.21 6.76
CA THR A 267 -12.13 8.11 6.07
C THR A 267 -10.91 7.68 6.86
N LYS A 268 -10.41 6.45 6.61
CA LYS A 268 -9.17 5.97 7.22
C LYS A 268 -8.01 6.94 6.95
N MET A 269 -7.90 7.45 5.72
CA MET A 269 -6.83 8.38 5.35
C MET A 269 -6.95 9.75 6.01
N ASP A 270 -8.16 10.30 6.15
CA ASP A 270 -8.35 11.54 6.92
C ASP A 270 -7.89 11.33 8.37
N ALA A 271 -8.22 10.18 8.97
CA ALA A 271 -7.78 9.84 10.31
C ALA A 271 -6.25 9.75 10.42
N GLN A 272 -5.56 9.15 9.43
CA GLN A 272 -4.09 9.11 9.45
C GLN A 272 -3.47 10.51 9.45
N VAL A 273 -3.98 11.44 8.63
CA VAL A 273 -3.49 12.82 8.61
C VAL A 273 -3.76 13.53 9.94
N TRP A 274 -4.97 13.40 10.47
CA TRP A 274 -5.33 14.01 11.75
C TRP A 274 -4.47 13.51 12.91
N LEU A 275 -4.25 12.19 12.98
CA LEU A 275 -3.42 11.59 14.02
C LEU A 275 -1.94 11.99 13.87
N ALA A 276 -1.42 12.05 12.64
CA ALA A 276 -0.07 12.55 12.38
C ALA A 276 0.06 14.02 12.84
N LEU A 277 -0.87 14.90 12.47
CA LEU A 277 -0.87 16.29 12.88
C LEU A 277 -0.99 16.46 14.40
N ASN A 278 -1.84 15.64 15.04
CA ASN A 278 -1.96 15.61 16.49
C ASN A 278 -0.63 15.27 17.16
N ASN A 279 0.06 14.24 16.67
CA ASN A 279 1.34 13.80 17.20
C ASN A 279 2.43 14.86 16.99
N LEU A 280 2.55 15.40 15.77
CA LEU A 280 3.56 16.41 15.42
C LEU A 280 3.38 17.73 16.18
N LEU A 281 2.14 18.12 16.52
CA LEU A 281 1.86 19.39 17.21
C LEU A 281 1.83 19.27 18.74
N LEU A 282 1.50 18.11 19.29
CA LEU A 282 1.29 17.94 20.74
C LEU A 282 2.40 17.14 21.44
N ALA A 283 3.10 16.24 20.74
CA ALA A 283 4.17 15.45 21.35
C ALA A 283 5.28 16.38 21.89
N PRO A 284 5.75 16.19 23.14
CA PRO A 284 6.82 17.02 23.71
C PRO A 284 8.09 17.05 22.84
N GLU A 285 8.47 15.92 22.25
CA GLU A 285 9.66 15.75 21.42
C GLU A 285 9.57 16.59 20.15
N CYS A 286 8.40 16.59 19.51
CA CYS A 286 8.14 17.39 18.32
C CYS A 286 8.08 18.89 18.67
N ARG A 287 7.40 19.26 19.76
CA ARG A 287 7.27 20.65 20.21
C ARG A 287 8.59 21.27 20.62
N ALA A 288 9.50 20.48 21.21
CA ALA A 288 10.83 20.96 21.57
C ALA A 288 11.62 21.41 20.35
N LYS A 289 11.34 20.81 19.19
CA LYS A 289 12.09 20.98 17.95
C LYS A 289 11.43 21.89 16.92
N TYR A 290 10.10 21.99 16.92
CA TYR A 290 9.37 22.74 15.91
C TYR A 290 9.54 24.25 16.09
N GLU A 291 10.24 24.90 15.15
CA GLU A 291 10.42 26.35 15.17
C GLU A 291 9.21 27.06 14.56
N TRP A 292 8.56 27.94 15.31
CA TRP A 292 7.42 28.70 14.78
C TRP A 292 7.84 29.95 14.00
N ASN A 293 7.12 30.23 12.92
CA ASN A 293 7.14 31.49 12.19
C ASN A 293 5.71 31.81 11.70
N GLU A 294 5.50 33.00 11.13
CA GLU A 294 4.18 33.44 10.66
C GLU A 294 3.59 32.52 9.58
N HIS A 295 4.43 31.98 8.69
CA HIS A 295 3.99 31.04 7.65
C HIS A 295 3.48 29.73 8.27
N ARG A 296 4.27 29.11 9.16
CA ARG A 296 3.93 27.87 9.87
C ARG A 296 2.68 28.03 10.71
N LYS A 297 2.57 29.14 11.43
CA LYS A 297 1.37 29.52 12.19
C LYS A 297 0.16 29.62 11.28
N GLY A 298 0.26 30.35 10.17
CA GLY A 298 -0.81 30.49 9.19
C GLY A 298 -1.27 29.16 8.60
N GLY A 299 -0.34 28.25 8.31
CA GLY A 299 -0.65 26.89 7.87
C GLY A 299 -1.43 26.10 8.91
N VAL A 300 -0.95 26.03 10.15
CA VAL A 300 -1.66 25.30 11.23
C VAL A 300 -3.02 25.91 11.53
N MET A 301 -3.16 27.24 11.45
CA MET A 301 -4.45 27.91 11.64
C MET A 301 -5.50 27.53 10.59
N ARG A 302 -5.13 27.04 9.41
CA ARG A 302 -6.09 26.50 8.43
C ARG A 302 -6.87 25.30 8.96
N LEU A 303 -6.34 24.56 9.95
CA LEU A 303 -7.04 23.44 10.59
C LEU A 303 -8.33 23.89 11.30
N SER A 304 -8.42 25.16 11.71
CA SER A 304 -9.58 25.71 12.43
C SER A 304 -10.91 25.49 11.70
N LYS A 305 -10.93 25.63 10.37
CA LYS A 305 -12.15 25.47 9.57
C LYS A 305 -12.65 24.03 9.49
N HIS A 306 -11.79 23.06 9.80
CA HIS A 306 -12.13 21.63 9.72
C HIS A 306 -12.62 21.07 11.04
N PHE A 307 -12.35 21.73 12.17
CA PHE A 307 -12.86 21.30 13.47
C PHE A 307 -14.38 21.51 13.56
N ASN A 308 -15.08 20.44 13.87
CA ASN A 308 -16.51 20.42 14.15
C ASN A 308 -16.82 19.31 15.16
N GLU A 309 -18.01 19.33 15.75
CA GLU A 309 -18.41 18.34 16.77
C GLU A 309 -18.37 16.91 16.21
N ILE A 310 -18.80 16.71 14.96
CA ILE A 310 -18.82 15.38 14.30
C ILE A 310 -17.40 14.80 14.16
N LEU A 311 -16.39 15.64 13.88
CA LEU A 311 -14.99 15.20 13.82
C LEU A 311 -14.49 14.78 15.20
N VAL A 312 -14.76 15.59 16.23
CA VAL A 312 -14.31 15.30 17.61
C VAL A 312 -15.04 14.08 18.17
N ASP A 313 -16.32 13.88 17.83
CA ASP A 313 -17.07 12.68 18.23
C ASP A 313 -16.48 11.41 17.60
N GLN A 314 -16.03 11.48 16.33
CA GLN A 314 -15.41 10.35 15.64
C GLN A 314 -13.95 10.13 16.05
N LEU A 315 -13.20 11.19 16.40
CA LEU A 315 -11.81 11.14 16.88
C LEU A 315 -11.63 12.02 18.14
N PRO A 316 -12.01 11.53 19.33
CA PRO A 316 -11.96 12.31 20.57
C PRO A 316 -10.58 12.84 20.94
N VAL A 317 -9.52 12.13 20.52
CA VAL A 317 -8.11 12.52 20.75
C VAL A 317 -7.78 13.91 20.18
N LEU A 318 -8.52 14.39 19.19
CA LEU A 318 -8.30 15.69 18.58
C LEU A 318 -8.78 16.87 19.43
N SER A 319 -9.41 16.62 20.58
CA SER A 319 -9.89 17.68 21.48
C SER A 319 -8.77 18.62 21.93
N ASP A 320 -7.60 18.08 22.25
CA ASP A 320 -6.46 18.89 22.67
C ASP A 320 -5.80 19.61 21.49
N LEU A 321 -5.78 18.99 20.31
CA LEU A 321 -5.31 19.64 19.09
C LEU A 321 -6.21 20.84 18.73
N ARG A 322 -7.54 20.68 18.84
CA ARG A 322 -8.50 21.77 18.63
C ARG A 322 -8.21 22.94 19.56
N ARG A 323 -8.08 22.67 20.87
CA ARG A 323 -7.74 23.70 21.88
C ARG A 323 -6.42 24.38 21.57
N PHE A 324 -5.41 23.62 21.13
CA PHE A 324 -4.12 24.15 20.74
C PHE A 324 -4.25 25.12 19.55
N VAL A 325 -4.94 24.74 18.48
CA VAL A 325 -5.17 25.60 17.30
C VAL A 325 -5.99 26.84 17.65
N GLU A 326 -7.02 26.72 18.50
CA GLU A 326 -7.79 27.85 19.02
C GLU A 326 -6.91 28.82 19.84
N SER A 327 -5.99 28.27 20.65
CA SER A 327 -5.05 29.09 21.43
C SER A 327 -4.06 29.87 20.56
N LEU A 328 -3.62 29.31 19.42
CA LEU A 328 -2.73 29.97 18.46
C LEU A 328 -3.38 31.18 17.80
N ALA A 329 -4.72 31.19 17.65
CA ALA A 329 -5.42 32.35 17.12
C ALA A 329 -5.35 33.56 18.06
N LEU A 330 -5.24 33.32 19.38
CA LEU A 330 -5.26 34.34 20.41
C LEU A 330 -3.86 34.72 20.92
N HIS A 331 -2.90 33.81 20.85
CA HIS A 331 -1.58 33.96 21.45
C HIS A 331 -0.46 33.80 20.42
N ALA A 332 0.74 34.27 20.80
CA ALA A 332 1.95 33.89 20.09
C ALA A 332 2.17 32.37 20.22
N PRO A 333 2.70 31.72 19.17
CA PRO A 333 3.03 30.30 19.25
C PRO A 333 4.06 30.06 20.36
N PRO A 334 4.09 28.85 20.96
CA PRO A 334 5.04 28.53 22.00
C PRO A 334 6.47 28.69 21.47
N ALA A 335 7.33 29.32 22.28
CA ALA A 335 8.75 29.34 21.99
C ALA A 335 9.30 27.90 22.04
N PRO A 336 10.22 27.51 21.14
CA PRO A 336 10.86 26.21 21.22
C PRO A 336 11.58 26.08 22.58
N THR A 337 11.40 24.93 23.25
CA THR A 337 11.97 24.69 24.58
C THR A 337 13.48 24.45 24.53
N GLU A 338 13.99 24.01 23.39
CA GLU A 338 15.41 23.96 23.10
C GLU A 338 15.78 25.20 22.28
N GLY A 339 16.78 25.97 22.73
CA GLY A 339 17.41 26.97 21.86
C GLY A 339 17.97 26.30 20.60
N ARG A 340 18.30 27.04 19.53
CA ARG A 340 18.91 26.51 18.30
C ARG A 340 20.13 25.63 18.63
N GLY A 341 19.89 24.36 18.89
CA GLY A 341 20.91 23.38 19.19
C GLY A 341 21.73 23.13 17.93
N LEU A 342 22.91 22.55 18.10
CA LEU A 342 23.67 22.04 16.96
C LEU A 342 22.76 21.11 16.15
N VAL A 343 22.47 21.51 14.90
CA VAL A 343 21.72 20.71 13.94
C VAL A 343 22.65 19.58 13.51
N ILE A 344 22.46 18.39 14.07
CA ILE A 344 23.09 17.17 13.57
C ILE A 344 22.26 16.75 12.35
N GLU A 345 22.72 17.16 11.16
CA GLU A 345 22.16 16.69 9.90
C GLU A 345 22.67 15.27 9.65
N GLN A 346 21.77 14.29 9.74
CA GLN A 346 22.05 12.94 9.33
C GLN A 346 21.80 12.85 7.82
N LEU A 347 22.83 12.49 7.06
CA LEU A 347 22.71 12.42 5.60
C LEU A 347 22.05 11.10 5.19
N PRO A 348 21.12 11.12 4.22
CA PRO A 348 20.60 9.91 3.60
C PRO A 348 21.69 9.29 2.69
N GLU A 349 22.57 8.48 3.28
CA GLU A 349 23.74 7.90 2.61
C GLU A 349 23.35 6.95 1.46
N LEU A 350 22.29 6.17 1.63
CA LEU A 350 21.83 5.22 0.62
C LEU A 350 21.30 5.98 -0.61
N TRP A 351 20.40 6.94 -0.41
CA TRP A 351 19.91 7.77 -1.52
C TRP A 351 21.05 8.54 -2.18
N THR A 352 21.93 9.15 -1.38
CA THR A 352 23.09 9.91 -1.88
C THR A 352 24.05 9.02 -2.68
N GLY A 353 24.22 7.76 -2.27
CA GLY A 353 24.98 6.75 -3.00
C GLY A 353 24.34 6.41 -4.34
N LEU A 354 23.04 6.11 -4.33
CA LEU A 354 22.27 5.78 -5.53
C LEU A 354 22.31 6.92 -6.56
N MET A 355 22.16 8.18 -6.14
CA MET A 355 22.17 9.34 -7.03
C MET A 355 23.50 9.58 -7.77
N LYS A 356 24.58 8.90 -7.36
CA LYS A 356 25.88 8.93 -8.08
C LYS A 356 25.97 7.90 -9.22
N SER A 357 24.97 7.04 -9.39
CA SER A 357 24.95 5.98 -10.40
C SER A 357 24.82 6.53 -11.83
N ASP A 358 25.35 5.79 -12.81
CA ASP A 358 25.14 6.10 -14.22
C ASP A 358 23.84 5.45 -14.72
N TRP A 359 22.74 6.17 -14.58
CA TRP A 359 21.41 5.69 -14.94
C TRP A 359 21.26 5.30 -16.42
N ASN A 360 22.03 5.89 -17.33
CA ASN A 360 21.98 5.52 -18.74
C ASN A 360 22.69 4.18 -18.98
N LYS A 361 23.82 3.95 -18.30
CA LYS A 361 24.51 2.67 -18.34
C LYS A 361 23.65 1.56 -17.73
N GLU A 362 23.06 1.79 -16.56
CA GLU A 362 22.22 0.79 -15.89
C GLU A 362 20.95 0.46 -16.69
N ALA A 363 20.30 1.47 -17.28
CA ALA A 363 19.16 1.24 -18.17
C ALA A 363 19.53 0.39 -19.40
N LYS A 364 20.67 0.67 -20.04
CA LYS A 364 21.16 -0.14 -21.17
C LYS A 364 21.47 -1.57 -20.76
N ALA A 365 22.17 -1.76 -19.65
CA ALA A 365 22.50 -3.08 -19.13
C ALA A 365 21.24 -3.88 -18.77
N PHE A 366 20.21 -3.22 -18.23
CA PHE A 366 18.91 -3.81 -17.99
C PHE A 366 18.22 -4.23 -19.30
N THR A 367 18.13 -3.34 -20.29
CA THR A 367 17.51 -3.63 -21.60
C THR A 367 18.18 -4.81 -22.30
N GLU A 368 19.51 -4.81 -22.38
CA GLU A 368 20.29 -5.90 -23.00
C GLU A 368 20.06 -7.23 -22.30
N ARG A 369 20.05 -7.23 -20.97
CA ARG A 369 19.79 -8.43 -20.16
C ARG A 369 18.39 -8.98 -20.40
N ILE A 370 17.36 -8.13 -20.32
CA ILE A 370 15.98 -8.57 -20.47
C ILE A 370 15.73 -9.11 -21.88
N LYS A 371 16.25 -8.45 -22.92
CA LYS A 371 16.17 -8.95 -24.31
C LYS A 371 16.93 -10.25 -24.55
N GLY A 372 17.96 -10.52 -23.74
CA GLY A 372 18.70 -11.78 -23.77
C GLY A 372 18.03 -12.94 -23.03
N THR A 373 16.88 -12.71 -22.39
CA THR A 373 16.14 -13.76 -21.66
C THR A 373 15.55 -14.76 -22.64
N THR A 374 15.64 -16.06 -22.32
CA THR A 374 15.08 -17.11 -23.18
C THR A 374 13.58 -17.28 -22.94
N ALA A 375 12.85 -17.82 -23.92
CA ALA A 375 11.43 -18.14 -23.73
C ALA A 375 11.18 -19.16 -22.59
N GLU A 376 12.15 -20.05 -22.34
CA GLU A 376 12.10 -21.00 -21.23
C GLU A 376 12.16 -20.28 -19.88
N ASP A 377 13.04 -19.27 -19.78
CA ASP A 377 13.18 -18.44 -18.57
C ASP A 377 11.91 -17.63 -18.30
N GLU A 378 11.33 -17.02 -19.33
CA GLU A 378 10.07 -16.28 -19.22
C GLU A 378 8.91 -17.20 -18.79
N MET A 379 8.87 -18.44 -19.31
CA MET A 379 7.87 -19.43 -18.94
C MET A 379 8.03 -19.92 -17.49
N GLU A 380 9.26 -20.11 -17.02
CA GLU A 380 9.55 -20.47 -15.63
C GLU A 380 9.08 -19.35 -14.68
N GLU A 381 9.40 -18.09 -15.00
CA GLU A 381 8.97 -16.93 -14.21
C GLU A 381 7.44 -16.79 -14.18
N MET A 382 6.77 -16.89 -15.34
CA MET A 382 5.30 -16.87 -15.41
C MET A 382 4.67 -18.01 -14.61
N ARG A 383 5.25 -19.21 -14.66
CA ARG A 383 4.76 -20.35 -13.86
C ARG A 383 4.92 -20.09 -12.36
N GLY A 384 6.03 -19.51 -11.93
CA GLY A 384 6.26 -19.13 -10.53
C GLY A 384 5.23 -18.11 -10.03
N LEU A 385 4.92 -17.10 -10.84
CA LEU A 385 3.90 -16.10 -10.53
C LEU A 385 2.49 -16.71 -10.49
N ALA A 386 2.13 -17.53 -11.49
CA ALA A 386 0.83 -18.19 -11.52
C ALA A 386 0.64 -19.14 -10.31
N SER A 387 1.65 -19.96 -10.02
CA SER A 387 1.67 -20.85 -8.85
C SER A 387 1.48 -20.08 -7.54
N MET A 388 1.98 -18.85 -7.47
CA MET A 388 1.84 -18.03 -6.28
C MET A 388 0.39 -17.60 -6.10
N TYR A 389 -0.26 -17.06 -7.14
CA TYR A 389 -1.66 -16.65 -7.08
C TYR A 389 -2.65 -17.83 -6.97
N ASP A 390 -2.35 -18.99 -7.54
CA ASP A 390 -3.16 -20.21 -7.41
C ASP A 390 -3.10 -20.84 -6.01
N ALA A 391 -1.97 -20.70 -5.31
CA ALA A 391 -1.80 -21.20 -3.94
C ALA A 391 -2.56 -20.35 -2.91
N ILE A 392 -3.07 -19.19 -3.33
CA ILE A 392 -3.74 -18.23 -2.47
C ILE A 392 -5.23 -18.32 -2.79
N ASP A 393 -6.03 -18.69 -1.80
CA ASP A 393 -7.47 -18.62 -1.93
C ASP A 393 -7.91 -17.16 -2.00
N LEU A 394 -7.95 -16.62 -3.23
CA LEU A 394 -8.32 -15.24 -3.54
C LEU A 394 -9.67 -14.85 -2.92
N GLU A 395 -10.54 -15.82 -2.62
CA GLU A 395 -11.80 -15.59 -1.90
C GLU A 395 -11.59 -14.93 -0.53
N GLN A 396 -10.44 -15.15 0.13
CA GLN A 396 -10.13 -14.60 1.45
C GLN A 396 -9.84 -13.09 1.44
N PHE A 397 -9.46 -12.53 0.28
CA PHE A 397 -9.17 -11.11 0.10
C PHE A 397 -10.32 -10.34 -0.54
N MET A 398 -11.41 -11.04 -0.89
CA MET A 398 -12.61 -10.42 -1.44
C MET A 398 -13.45 -9.80 -0.33
N GLU A 399 -14.04 -8.65 -0.64
CA GLU A 399 -15.01 -7.98 0.25
C GLU A 399 -16.19 -8.92 0.53
N ASP A 400 -16.78 -8.83 1.74
CA ASP A 400 -17.91 -9.67 2.12
C ASP A 400 -18.95 -9.69 0.99
N PRO A 401 -19.24 -10.88 0.43
CA PRO A 401 -19.98 -10.97 -0.80
C PRO A 401 -21.32 -10.28 -0.64
N LYS A 402 -21.70 -9.43 -1.60
CA LYS A 402 -22.99 -8.72 -1.58
C LYS A 402 -24.00 -9.47 -2.44
N CYS A 403 -25.24 -9.51 -1.98
CA CYS A 403 -26.33 -10.17 -2.68
C CYS A 403 -26.58 -9.47 -4.02
N VAL A 404 -26.45 -10.21 -5.13
CA VAL A 404 -26.66 -9.71 -6.50
C VAL A 404 -28.06 -9.09 -6.71
N VAL A 405 -29.02 -9.41 -5.84
CA VAL A 405 -30.41 -8.94 -5.93
C VAL A 405 -30.72 -7.72 -5.08
N CYS A 406 -30.09 -7.58 -3.90
CA CYS A 406 -30.48 -6.58 -2.92
C CYS A 406 -29.32 -5.81 -2.27
N GLY A 407 -28.07 -6.12 -2.60
CA GLY A 407 -26.88 -5.44 -2.10
C GLY A 407 -26.52 -5.73 -0.64
N LYS A 408 -27.37 -6.43 0.13
CA LYS A 408 -27.07 -6.84 1.51
C LYS A 408 -25.95 -7.89 1.56
N PRO A 409 -25.21 -8.02 2.68
CA PRO A 409 -24.23 -9.10 2.87
C PRO A 409 -24.83 -10.47 2.56
N ALA A 410 -24.07 -11.31 1.88
CA ALA A 410 -24.48 -12.58 1.34
C ALA A 410 -23.56 -13.70 1.83
N GLU A 411 -24.15 -14.68 2.49
CA GLU A 411 -23.42 -15.84 3.02
C GLU A 411 -23.48 -17.05 2.07
N LYS A 412 -24.34 -17.00 1.04
CA LYS A 412 -24.68 -18.17 0.21
C LYS A 412 -24.44 -17.89 -1.25
N ARG A 413 -23.53 -18.64 -1.88
CA ARG A 413 -23.31 -18.61 -3.33
C ARG A 413 -24.09 -19.69 -4.07
N CYS A 414 -24.23 -19.53 -5.38
CA CYS A 414 -24.80 -20.57 -6.23
C CYS A 414 -23.97 -21.86 -6.13
N SER A 415 -24.59 -22.98 -5.73
CA SER A 415 -23.88 -24.25 -5.53
C SER A 415 -23.36 -24.90 -6.82
N ARG A 416 -23.82 -24.43 -7.99
CA ARG A 416 -23.39 -24.96 -9.30
C ARG A 416 -22.20 -24.19 -9.86
N CYS A 417 -22.36 -22.89 -10.12
CA CYS A 417 -21.31 -22.08 -10.75
C CYS A 417 -20.40 -21.33 -9.76
N LYS A 418 -20.77 -21.26 -8.47
CA LYS A 418 -20.07 -20.51 -7.40
C LYS A 418 -19.88 -19.00 -7.64
N LEU A 419 -20.42 -18.44 -8.74
CA LEU A 419 -20.19 -17.06 -9.16
C LEU A 419 -21.08 -16.03 -8.44
N ASP A 420 -22.40 -16.27 -8.40
CA ASP A 420 -23.36 -15.32 -7.81
C ASP A 420 -23.56 -15.57 -6.32
N TRP A 421 -23.59 -14.49 -5.55
CA TRP A 421 -23.85 -14.50 -4.11
C TRP A 421 -25.25 -13.97 -3.76
N TYR A 422 -25.87 -14.58 -2.75
CA TYR A 422 -27.22 -14.28 -2.29
C TYR A 422 -27.29 -14.22 -0.77
N CYS A 423 -28.02 -13.24 -0.23
CA CYS A 423 -28.31 -13.14 1.22
C CYS A 423 -29.27 -14.24 1.71
N GLY A 424 -29.78 -15.09 0.81
CA GLY A 424 -30.67 -16.19 1.15
C GLY A 424 -31.49 -16.71 -0.03
N ARG A 425 -32.19 -17.82 0.20
CA ARG A 425 -32.94 -18.55 -0.84
C ARG A 425 -33.98 -17.70 -1.58
N LYS A 426 -34.60 -16.74 -0.89
CA LYS A 426 -35.56 -15.80 -1.50
C LYS A 426 -34.94 -14.98 -2.63
N CYS A 427 -33.72 -14.48 -2.44
CA CYS A 427 -33.00 -13.72 -3.46
C CYS A 427 -32.46 -14.64 -4.57
N GLN A 428 -31.96 -15.83 -4.22
CA GLN A 428 -31.51 -16.81 -5.21
C GLN A 428 -32.64 -17.21 -6.19
N VAL A 429 -33.83 -17.52 -5.69
CA VAL A 429 -34.98 -17.88 -6.56
C VAL A 429 -35.41 -16.70 -7.42
N LYS A 430 -35.36 -15.48 -6.89
CA LYS A 430 -35.68 -14.25 -7.64
C LYS A 430 -34.68 -13.99 -8.78
N ALA A 431 -33.39 -14.27 -8.56
CA ALA A 431 -32.35 -14.15 -9.57
C ALA A 431 -32.36 -15.32 -10.59
N TRP A 432 -32.88 -16.49 -10.21
CA TRP A 432 -32.72 -17.74 -10.98
C TRP A 432 -33.14 -17.64 -12.44
N LYS A 433 -34.26 -16.97 -12.75
CA LYS A 433 -34.72 -16.79 -14.14
C LYS A 433 -33.67 -16.08 -15.03
N LYS A 434 -32.87 -15.18 -14.47
CA LYS A 434 -31.81 -14.46 -15.19
C LYS A 434 -30.44 -15.15 -15.06
N HIS A 435 -30.18 -15.80 -13.92
CA HIS A 435 -28.93 -16.46 -13.62
C HIS A 435 -28.78 -17.83 -14.30
N GLN A 436 -29.87 -18.59 -14.47
CA GLN A 436 -29.84 -19.96 -14.99
C GLN A 436 -29.09 -20.09 -16.35
N PRO A 437 -29.34 -19.25 -17.37
CA PRO A 437 -28.64 -19.37 -18.65
C PRO A 437 -27.13 -19.16 -18.54
N LEU A 438 -26.71 -18.21 -17.69
CA LEU A 438 -25.29 -17.93 -17.42
C LEU A 438 -24.64 -19.03 -16.58
N CYS A 439 -25.37 -19.55 -15.58
CA CYS A 439 -24.93 -20.65 -14.73
C CYS A 439 -24.69 -21.92 -15.55
N ASP A 440 -25.58 -22.24 -16.48
CA ASP A 440 -25.45 -23.42 -17.34
C ASP A 440 -24.25 -23.27 -18.29
N ALA A 441 -24.10 -22.12 -18.96
CA ALA A 441 -22.97 -21.85 -19.86
C ALA A 441 -21.58 -21.90 -19.17
N LEU A 442 -21.51 -21.42 -17.93
CA LEU A 442 -20.29 -21.47 -17.11
C LEU A 442 -19.96 -22.90 -16.66
N CYS A 443 -20.97 -23.66 -16.20
CA CYS A 443 -20.77 -25.06 -15.81
C CYS A 443 -20.32 -25.91 -17.01
N ASP A 444 -20.84 -25.64 -18.20
CA ASP A 444 -20.47 -26.36 -19.41
C ASP A 444 -19.05 -25.99 -19.90
N SER A 445 -18.61 -24.75 -19.69
CA SER A 445 -17.22 -24.33 -19.99
C SER A 445 -16.21 -24.96 -19.02
N LEU A 446 -16.55 -25.04 -17.73
CA LEU A 446 -15.70 -25.68 -16.71
C LEU A 446 -15.56 -27.19 -16.96
N LYS A 447 -16.64 -27.87 -17.34
CA LYS A 447 -16.58 -29.29 -17.73
C LYS A 447 -15.72 -29.54 -18.98
N LYS A 448 -15.81 -28.66 -19.98
CA LYS A 448 -14.96 -28.75 -21.18
C LYS A 448 -13.48 -28.54 -20.88
N GLN A 449 -13.14 -27.70 -19.89
CA GLN A 449 -11.76 -27.53 -19.43
C GLN A 449 -11.24 -28.79 -18.71
N GLU A 450 -12.08 -29.43 -17.89
CA GLU A 450 -11.77 -30.72 -17.23
C GLU A 450 -11.60 -31.87 -18.24
N GLU A 451 -12.45 -31.94 -19.29
CA GLU A 451 -12.39 -32.97 -20.33
C GLU A 451 -11.20 -32.81 -21.30
N MET A 452 -10.65 -31.60 -21.43
CA MET A 452 -9.44 -31.32 -22.23
C MET A 452 -8.12 -31.55 -21.47
N GLY A 453 -8.18 -32.07 -20.24
CA GLY A 453 -6.99 -32.43 -19.46
C GLY A 453 -6.18 -31.22 -18.95
N VAL A 454 -6.76 -30.03 -18.91
CA VAL A 454 -6.19 -28.90 -18.18
C VAL A 454 -6.77 -28.94 -16.77
N ALA A 455 -6.12 -29.69 -15.89
CA ALA A 455 -6.48 -29.71 -14.48
C ALA A 455 -6.03 -28.38 -13.81
N PRO A 456 -6.91 -27.68 -13.08
CA PRO A 456 -6.47 -26.69 -12.11
C PRO A 456 -5.90 -27.44 -10.90
N GLY A 457 -4.60 -27.31 -10.69
CA GLY A 457 -3.91 -27.75 -9.47
C GLY A 457 -3.74 -29.26 -9.30
N GLN A 458 -2.63 -29.80 -9.81
CA GLN A 458 -1.83 -30.89 -9.19
C GLN A 458 -0.73 -31.33 -10.16
N ALA A 459 0.54 -31.06 -9.85
CA ALA A 459 1.68 -31.71 -10.50
C ALA A 459 2.56 -32.39 -9.45
N GLY A 460 2.73 -33.71 -9.57
CA GLY A 460 3.91 -34.39 -9.05
C GLY A 460 3.67 -35.56 -8.09
N LYS A 461 3.36 -36.75 -8.64
CA LYS A 461 4.02 -37.99 -8.22
C LYS A 461 4.34 -38.83 -9.47
N GLY A 462 5.60 -38.77 -9.90
CA GLY A 462 6.16 -39.76 -10.83
C GLY A 462 6.36 -41.11 -10.12
N PRO A 463 6.38 -42.24 -10.85
CA PRO A 463 6.35 -43.57 -10.27
C PRO A 463 7.73 -43.98 -9.75
N VAL A 464 7.72 -44.66 -8.60
CA VAL A 464 8.83 -45.48 -8.11
C VAL A 464 8.88 -46.75 -8.96
N GLY A 465 10.00 -46.94 -9.64
CA GLY A 465 10.46 -48.17 -10.29
C GLY A 465 11.97 -48.17 -10.27
#